data_AF-A0AA41VGU2-F1
#
_entry.id   AF-A0AA41VGU2-F1
#
_cell.length_a   1.000
_cell.length_b   1.000
_cell.length_c   1.000
_cell.angle_alpha   90.00
_cell.angle_beta   90.00
_cell.angle_gamma   90.00
#
_symmetry.space_group_name_H-M   'P 1'
#
loop_
_entity.id
_entity.type
_entity.pdbx_description
1 polymer ?
#
loop_
_entity_poly.entity_id
_entity_poly.type
_entity_poly.pdbx_seq_one_letter_code
_entity_poly.pdbx_strand_id
1 'polypeptide(L)'
;MHLWLLVHLWMCTNWKLFVNLVWMCLRGDVNHINVGSGTNIQDNSLVHVAKTNLKGKVLPTIIGDNVTVGHSSVLHGCTVEDESFVGMGATLLDGVVVEKHGMVVAGALVRQDTRIPSGE
;
A
#
# COMPACT_ATOMS: atom_id res chain seq x y z
N MET A 1 22.47 -6.61 -13.30
CA MET A 1 21.29 -5.74 -13.11
C MET A 1 20.91 -5.84 -11.64
N HIS A 2 21.23 -4.81 -10.85
CA HIS A 2 21.19 -4.87 -9.38
C HIS A 2 19.76 -4.71 -8.86
N LEU A 3 19.28 -5.75 -8.18
CA LEU A 3 18.06 -5.76 -7.40
C LEU A 3 18.34 -5.03 -6.07
N TRP A 4 17.80 -3.82 -5.89
CA TRP A 4 17.86 -3.13 -4.61
C TRP A 4 16.68 -3.56 -3.74
N LEU A 5 16.80 -4.75 -3.15
CA LEU A 5 15.99 -5.16 -2.00
C LEU A 5 16.71 -4.64 -0.75
N LEU A 6 16.23 -3.55 -0.16
CA LEU A 6 16.78 -3.02 1.09
C LEU A 6 15.86 -3.39 2.25
N VAL A 7 16.32 -4.39 3.02
CA VAL A 7 16.02 -4.80 4.40
C VAL A 7 14.57 -5.17 4.82
N HIS A 8 14.48 -6.35 5.45
CA HIS A 8 13.34 -6.96 6.18
C HIS A 8 12.00 -7.09 5.43
N LEU A 9 11.97 -7.89 4.36
CA LEU A 9 10.73 -8.46 3.85
C LEU A 9 10.48 -9.81 4.56
N TRP A 10 9.49 -9.89 5.45
CA TRP A 10 8.99 -11.19 5.89
C TRP A 10 8.12 -11.77 4.77
N MET A 11 8.74 -12.61 3.94
CA MET A 11 8.05 -13.38 2.90
C MET A 11 7.32 -14.56 3.56
N CYS A 12 6.01 -14.45 3.74
CA CYS A 12 5.18 -15.57 4.19
C CYS A 12 4.77 -16.45 2.99
N THR A 13 4.93 -17.76 3.14
CA THR A 13 4.76 -18.80 2.13
C THR A 13 3.31 -18.93 1.64
N ASN A 14 2.98 -18.36 0.48
CA ASN A 14 2.03 -18.84 -0.56
C ASN A 14 1.60 -17.73 -1.53
N TRP A 15 2.54 -16.94 -2.05
CA TRP A 15 2.19 -15.89 -3.00
C TRP A 15 2.20 -16.41 -4.43
N LYS A 16 1.03 -16.42 -5.08
CA LYS A 16 0.94 -16.40 -6.55
C LYS A 16 1.25 -14.97 -6.98
N LEU A 17 2.53 -14.70 -7.15
CA LEU A 17 3.05 -13.45 -7.68
C LEU A 17 2.65 -13.34 -9.17
N PHE A 18 1.46 -12.83 -9.50
CA PHE A 18 1.17 -12.36 -10.86
C PHE A 18 1.73 -10.94 -11.01
N VAL A 19 3.05 -10.81 -11.01
CA VAL A 19 3.72 -9.52 -11.27
C VAL A 19 3.99 -9.45 -12.76
N ASN A 20 3.25 -8.59 -13.46
CA ASN A 20 3.78 -8.04 -14.70
C ASN A 20 4.86 -7.03 -14.30
N LEU A 21 6.11 -7.49 -14.35
CA LEU A 21 7.29 -6.83 -13.79
C LEU A 21 7.75 -5.65 -14.66
N VAL A 22 7.46 -4.43 -14.22
CA VAL A 22 8.23 -3.23 -14.58
C VAL A 22 8.27 -2.31 -13.33
N TRP A 23 9.22 -2.57 -12.42
CA TRP A 23 9.65 -1.69 -11.31
C TRP A 23 8.58 -1.30 -10.25
N MET A 24 8.60 -1.99 -9.11
CA MET A 24 7.85 -1.63 -7.88
C MET A 24 8.85 -1.44 -6.74
N CYS A 25 8.67 -0.42 -5.89
CA CYS A 25 9.49 -0.24 -4.69
C CYS A 25 8.68 -0.51 -3.41
N LEU A 26 9.06 -1.56 -2.68
CA LEU A 26 8.56 -1.86 -1.33
C LEU A 26 9.69 -1.57 -0.34
N ARG A 27 9.56 -0.50 0.44
CA ARG A 27 10.58 -0.10 1.42
C ARG A 27 9.99 -0.14 2.83
N GLY A 28 10.40 -1.14 3.60
CA GLY A 28 9.95 -1.40 4.99
C GLY A 28 11.08 -1.28 6.01
N ASP A 29 11.96 -0.29 5.86
CA ASP A 29 13.16 -0.15 6.70
C ASP A 29 12.86 0.32 8.13
N VAL A 30 11.80 1.13 8.31
CA VAL A 30 11.43 1.69 9.62
C VAL A 30 10.17 1.07 10.25
N ASN A 31 9.46 0.22 9.50
CA ASN A 31 8.27 -0.52 9.93
C ASN A 31 7.96 -1.65 8.93
N HIS A 32 6.98 -2.49 9.22
CA HIS A 32 6.62 -3.59 8.34
C HIS A 32 5.56 -3.21 7.29
N ILE A 33 5.61 -3.91 6.16
CA ILE A 33 4.58 -3.90 5.11
C ILE A 33 3.90 -5.28 5.14
N ASN A 34 2.57 -5.31 5.18
CA ASN A 34 1.78 -6.53 5.03
C ASN A 34 0.89 -6.39 3.80
N VAL A 35 0.82 -7.43 2.98
CA VAL A 35 -0.04 -7.50 1.81
C VAL A 35 -0.78 -8.83 1.84
N GLY A 36 -2.10 -8.76 1.73
CA GLY A 36 -3.00 -9.91 1.69
C GLY A 36 -2.91 -10.70 0.40
N SER A 37 -3.58 -11.85 0.41
CA SER A 37 -3.75 -12.75 -0.70
C SER A 37 -4.61 -12.15 -1.82
N GLY A 38 -4.30 -12.47 -3.08
CA GLY A 38 -5.08 -11.99 -4.23
C GLY A 38 -4.92 -10.50 -4.55
N THR A 39 -4.13 -9.77 -3.77
CA THR A 39 -3.87 -8.34 -4.00
C THR A 39 -2.94 -8.11 -5.18
N ASN A 40 -3.30 -7.14 -6.01
CA ASN A 40 -2.55 -6.72 -7.18
C ASN A 40 -2.00 -5.31 -6.97
N ILE A 41 -0.68 -5.18 -6.99
CA ILE A 41 0.00 -3.88 -6.97
C ILE A 41 0.70 -3.69 -8.31
N GLN A 42 0.22 -2.72 -9.08
CA GLN A 42 0.66 -2.49 -10.45
C GLN A 42 1.97 -1.69 -10.53
N ASP A 43 2.61 -1.72 -11.70
CA ASP A 43 3.93 -1.14 -11.98
C ASP A 43 4.08 0.33 -11.58
N ASN A 44 5.33 0.71 -11.32
CA ASN A 44 5.77 2.03 -10.89
C ASN A 44 5.16 2.52 -9.56
N SER A 45 4.46 1.66 -8.82
CA SER A 45 3.92 2.04 -7.52
C SER A 45 5.03 2.00 -6.44
N LEU A 46 4.85 2.82 -5.41
CA LEU A 46 5.76 2.91 -4.27
C LEU A 46 4.96 2.62 -2.99
N VAL A 47 5.44 1.66 -2.22
CA VAL A 47 4.89 1.35 -0.90
C VAL A 47 5.99 1.55 0.12
N HIS A 48 5.78 2.54 0.97
CA HIS A 48 6.67 2.91 2.05
C HIS A 48 5.89 2.95 3.36
N VAL A 49 6.61 3.01 4.46
CA VAL A 49 6.06 2.99 5.81
C VAL A 49 6.45 4.26 6.55
N ALA A 50 5.66 4.63 7.54
CA ALA A 50 6.05 5.67 8.49
C ALA A 50 6.47 5.04 9.82
N LYS A 51 7.53 5.57 10.40
CA LYS A 51 8.02 5.10 11.71
C LYS A 51 6.95 5.34 12.78
N THR A 52 6.60 6.61 12.98
CA THR A 52 5.56 7.06 13.90
C THR A 52 5.02 8.40 13.42
N ASN A 53 3.74 8.69 13.63
CA ASN A 53 3.23 10.06 13.46
C ASN A 53 3.61 10.96 14.64
N LEU A 54 3.26 12.25 14.55
CA LEU A 54 3.50 13.26 15.59
C LEU A 54 2.88 12.91 16.96
N LYS A 55 1.90 11.99 16.99
CA LYS A 55 1.22 11.52 18.20
C LYS A 55 1.83 10.22 18.76
N GLY A 56 2.96 9.75 18.19
CA GLY A 56 3.63 8.53 18.60
C GLY A 56 2.95 7.24 18.13
N LYS A 57 1.91 7.31 17.29
CA LYS A 57 1.27 6.13 16.71
C LYS A 57 2.18 5.53 15.65
N VAL A 58 2.45 4.23 15.75
CA VAL A 58 3.18 3.43 14.76
C VAL A 58 2.31 3.27 13.51
N LEU A 59 2.89 3.48 12.32
CA LEU A 59 2.17 3.52 11.05
C LEU A 59 2.76 2.53 10.03
N PRO A 60 2.47 1.22 10.18
CA PRO A 60 2.82 0.26 9.14
C PRO A 60 1.96 0.50 7.90
N THR A 61 2.37 -0.09 6.78
CA THR A 61 1.52 -0.14 5.59
C THR A 61 0.89 -1.52 5.49
N ILE A 62 -0.43 -1.57 5.63
CA ILE A 62 -1.21 -2.81 5.61
C ILE A 62 -2.13 -2.76 4.40
N ILE A 63 -2.05 -3.77 3.55
CA ILE A 63 -2.89 -3.94 2.39
C ILE A 63 -3.60 -5.28 2.55
N GLY A 64 -4.93 -5.28 2.52
CA GLY A 64 -5.78 -6.45 2.73
C GLY A 64 -5.76 -7.43 1.57
N ASP A 65 -6.74 -8.33 1.56
CA ASP A 65 -6.97 -9.32 0.52
C ASP A 65 -7.72 -8.73 -0.69
N ASN A 66 -7.41 -9.20 -1.89
CA ASN A 66 -8.09 -8.82 -3.13
C ASN A 66 -8.11 -7.30 -3.42
N VAL A 67 -7.12 -6.56 -2.93
CA VAL A 67 -6.98 -5.12 -3.18
C VAL A 67 -6.39 -4.91 -4.57
N THR A 68 -6.88 -3.90 -5.29
CA THR A 68 -6.23 -3.44 -6.52
C THR A 68 -5.58 -2.08 -6.29
N VAL A 69 -4.26 -2.03 -6.40
CA VAL A 69 -3.47 -0.79 -6.39
C VAL A 69 -3.01 -0.46 -7.79
N GLY A 70 -3.52 0.63 -8.33
CA GLY A 70 -3.30 1.10 -9.70
C GLY A 70 -1.86 1.55 -9.95
N HIS A 71 -1.46 1.57 -11.23
CA HIS A 71 -0.13 2.00 -11.67
C HIS A 71 0.32 3.33 -11.05
N SER A 72 1.61 3.44 -10.73
CA SER A 72 2.21 4.69 -10.21
C SER A 72 1.57 5.23 -8.92
N SER A 73 0.93 4.36 -8.12
CA SER A 73 0.35 4.79 -6.84
C SER A 73 1.41 4.90 -5.75
N VAL A 74 1.21 5.79 -4.80
CA VAL A 74 2.11 5.98 -3.65
C VAL A 74 1.33 5.68 -2.37
N LEU A 75 1.77 4.66 -1.65
CA LEU A 75 1.20 4.24 -0.37
C LEU A 75 2.22 4.51 0.73
N HIS A 76 1.86 5.33 1.72
CA HIS A 76 2.77 5.73 2.77
C HIS A 76 2.11 5.61 4.15
N GLY A 77 2.50 4.60 4.94
CA GLY A 77 2.03 4.40 6.30
C GLY A 77 0.50 4.30 6.44
N CYS A 78 -0.15 3.62 5.50
CA CYS A 78 -1.62 3.56 5.37
C CYS A 78 -2.18 2.15 5.55
N THR A 79 -3.49 2.05 5.82
CA THR A 79 -4.23 0.80 5.83
C THR A 79 -5.24 0.80 4.68
N VAL A 80 -5.17 -0.22 3.83
CA VAL A 80 -6.13 -0.48 2.76
C VAL A 80 -6.77 -1.83 3.05
N GLU A 81 -8.05 -1.84 3.39
CA GLU A 81 -8.77 -3.05 3.77
C GLU A 81 -9.18 -3.87 2.53
N ASP A 82 -9.71 -5.06 2.77
CA ASP A 82 -10.02 -6.05 1.74
C ASP A 82 -10.93 -5.51 0.63
N GLU A 83 -10.74 -6.02 -0.59
CA GLU A 83 -11.61 -5.74 -1.75
C GLU A 83 -11.72 -4.24 -2.09
N SER A 84 -10.76 -3.43 -1.63
CA SER A 84 -10.70 -1.98 -1.89
C SER A 84 -9.94 -1.68 -3.18
N PHE A 85 -10.14 -0.47 -3.69
CA PHE A 85 -9.51 -0.01 -4.93
C PHE A 85 -8.73 1.28 -4.73
N VAL A 86 -7.47 1.29 -5.15
CA VAL A 86 -6.63 2.49 -5.23
C VAL A 86 -6.36 2.81 -6.68
N GLY A 87 -6.90 3.92 -7.17
CA GLY A 87 -6.77 4.35 -8.55
C GLY A 87 -5.35 4.70 -8.96
N MET A 88 -5.07 4.63 -10.25
CA MET A 88 -3.75 4.91 -10.83
C MET A 88 -3.26 6.32 -10.45
N GLY A 89 -1.99 6.44 -10.08
CA GLY A 89 -1.38 7.71 -9.70
C GLY A 89 -1.90 8.30 -8.38
N ALA A 90 -2.73 7.57 -7.63
CA ALA A 90 -3.21 8.04 -6.34
C ALA A 90 -2.10 8.02 -5.28
N THR A 91 -2.16 8.97 -4.36
CA THR A 91 -1.21 9.10 -3.25
C THR A 91 -1.96 9.06 -1.91
N LEU A 92 -1.63 8.08 -1.08
CA LEU A 92 -2.17 7.87 0.25
C LEU A 92 -1.10 8.25 1.28
N LEU A 93 -1.40 9.24 2.12
CA LEU A 93 -0.49 9.70 3.17
C LEU A 93 -0.67 8.93 4.49
N ASP A 94 0.17 9.29 5.45
CA ASP A 94 0.25 8.68 6.78
C ASP A 94 -1.11 8.53 7.46
N GLY A 95 -1.38 7.34 7.98
CA GLY A 95 -2.56 7.07 8.79
C GLY A 95 -3.86 7.01 8.00
N VAL A 96 -3.82 7.12 6.67
CA VAL A 96 -5.01 6.92 5.84
C VAL A 96 -5.55 5.50 6.02
N VAL A 97 -6.87 5.40 6.13
CA VAL A 97 -7.60 4.14 6.13
C VAL A 97 -8.59 4.13 4.98
N VAL A 98 -8.41 3.20 4.04
CA VAL A 98 -9.43 2.87 3.04
C VAL A 98 -10.16 1.64 3.56
N GLU A 99 -11.41 1.81 3.98
CA GLU A 99 -12.21 0.71 4.50
C GLU A 99 -12.64 -0.24 3.40
N LYS A 100 -13.12 -1.44 3.79
CA LYS A 100 -13.54 -2.48 2.87
C LYS A 100 -14.42 -1.94 1.74
N HIS A 101 -14.13 -2.30 0.49
CA HIS A 101 -14.84 -1.81 -0.70
C HIS A 101 -14.73 -0.31 -0.97
N GLY A 102 -13.91 0.43 -0.23
CA GLY A 102 -13.63 1.84 -0.49
C GLY A 102 -12.83 2.03 -1.77
N MET A 103 -13.00 3.20 -2.38
CA MET A 103 -12.43 3.54 -3.67
C MET A 103 -11.70 4.88 -3.64
N VAL A 104 -10.40 4.85 -3.95
CA VAL A 104 -9.63 6.05 -4.24
C VAL A 104 -9.60 6.23 -5.76
N VAL A 105 -10.07 7.37 -6.25
CA VAL A 105 -10.04 7.66 -7.69
C VAL A 105 -8.62 7.96 -8.19
N ALA A 106 -8.40 7.82 -9.49
CA ALA A 106 -7.11 8.07 -10.11
C ALA A 106 -6.60 9.50 -9.86
N GLY A 107 -5.30 9.62 -9.57
CA GLY A 107 -4.63 10.90 -9.31
C GLY A 107 -5.02 11.59 -7.99
N ALA A 108 -5.84 10.96 -7.14
CA ALA A 108 -6.25 11.55 -5.88
C ALA A 108 -5.07 11.65 -4.88
N LEU A 109 -5.03 12.75 -4.13
CA LEU A 109 -4.16 12.90 -2.97
C LEU A 109 -5.01 12.81 -1.70
N VAL A 110 -4.90 11.68 -0.98
CA VAL A 110 -5.63 11.44 0.26
C VAL A 110 -4.79 11.93 1.43
N ARG A 111 -5.32 12.89 2.18
CA ARG A 111 -4.61 13.55 3.29
C ARG A 111 -4.41 12.62 4.48
N GLN A 112 -3.42 12.94 5.30
CA GLN A 112 -3.10 12.19 6.52
C GLN A 112 -4.32 11.98 7.40
N ASP A 113 -4.38 10.82 8.07
CA ASP A 113 -5.44 10.40 8.98
C ASP A 113 -6.87 10.40 8.39
N THR A 114 -7.02 10.52 7.05
CA THR A 114 -8.32 10.44 6.39
C THR A 114 -8.83 8.99 6.41
N ARG A 115 -10.12 8.83 6.71
CA ARG A 115 -10.83 7.55 6.61
C ARG A 115 -11.80 7.62 5.44
N ILE A 116 -11.61 6.78 4.45
CA ILE A 116 -12.53 6.60 3.33
C ILE A 116 -13.52 5.51 3.76
N PRO A 117 -14.83 5.83 3.87
CA PRO A 117 -15.82 4.88 4.33
C PRO A 117 -15.99 3.68 3.39
N SER A 118 -16.49 2.58 3.94
CA SER A 118 -16.82 1.40 3.16
C SER A 118 -17.82 1.71 2.03
N GLY A 119 -17.44 1.41 0.79
CA GLY A 119 -18.28 1.59 -0.40
C GLY A 119 -18.32 3.02 -0.98
N GLU A 120 -17.49 3.94 -0.47
CA GLU A 120 -17.31 5.31 -1.01
C GLU A 120 -16.04 5.46 -1.85
#